data_AF-A0A6F8YIP8-F1
#
_entry.id   AF-A0A6F8YIP8-F1
#
_cell.length_a   1.000
_cell.length_b   1.000
_cell.length_c   1.000
_cell.angle_alpha   90.00
_cell.angle_beta   90.00
_cell.angle_gamma   90.00
#
_symmetry.space_group_name_H-M   'P 1'
#
loop_
_entity.id
_entity.type
_entity.pdbx_description
1 polymer ?
#
loop_
_entity_poly.entity_id
_entity_poly.type
_entity_poly.pdbx_seq_one_letter_code
_entity_poly.pdbx_strand_id
1 'polypeptide(L)'
;MIDLRLLRDDPEAVRASQRLRGESESVVDQLLNADEERRTAMRSFESLRAEQKVLGKQVSQAKGEEKAALLARTKELSAEVKAAEAAANQAEQALRQAQLAVPNVVEQGAPGGGEDDFVVLREVGQKPDLDSPRDHLELGEALGAIDMERGAKVSGSRFYFLTGVGALLELGLLQLAIAQAVEYGFTPAIPPVLLKPESMEGTGFLGAHASEVYRLEADDLFLVGTSEAPLAAYHSGEILDLDGPGGTRDGRPASAARPARTARTCAGSCGCTSSTRWRCSASAGPKRRTTSTCGCWPGRRRCWPRSRCRTG
;
A
#
# COMPACT_ATOMS: atom_id res chain seq x y z
N MET A 1 -2.09 -4.62 8.41
CA MET A 1 -2.69 -4.61 9.76
C MET A 1 -1.92 -5.60 10.63
N ILE A 2 -1.59 -5.21 11.87
CA ILE A 2 -0.95 -6.09 12.87
C ILE A 2 -1.99 -6.93 13.65
N ASP A 3 -1.56 -8.01 14.31
CA ASP A 3 -2.43 -8.76 15.23
C ASP A 3 -2.70 -7.93 16.51
N LEU A 4 -3.99 -7.80 16.87
CA LEU A 4 -4.42 -7.14 18.10
C LEU A 4 -4.07 -7.95 19.36
N ARG A 5 -3.65 -9.22 19.25
CA ARG A 5 -3.05 -9.97 20.37
C ARG A 5 -1.66 -9.45 20.69
N LEU A 6 -0.77 -9.41 19.69
CA LEU A 6 0.58 -8.84 19.84
C LEU A 6 0.55 -7.45 20.47
N LEU A 7 -0.36 -6.58 20.01
CA LEU A 7 -0.56 -5.24 20.58
C LEU A 7 -0.94 -5.23 22.07
N ARG A 8 -1.76 -6.19 22.54
CA ARG A 8 -2.19 -6.28 23.95
C ARG A 8 -1.15 -6.94 24.83
N ASP A 9 -0.47 -7.95 24.30
CA ASP A 9 0.47 -8.81 25.04
C ASP A 9 1.86 -8.15 25.13
N ASP A 10 2.29 -7.44 24.08
CA ASP A 10 3.48 -6.58 24.05
C ASP A 10 3.25 -5.31 23.20
N PRO A 11 2.59 -4.27 23.75
CA PRO A 11 2.48 -2.97 23.09
C PRO A 11 3.83 -2.26 22.92
N GLU A 12 4.85 -2.63 23.70
CA GLU A 12 6.12 -1.91 23.73
C GLU A 12 7.03 -2.31 22.56
N ALA A 13 6.96 -3.56 22.08
CA ALA A 13 7.52 -3.95 20.79
C ALA A 13 6.93 -3.12 19.62
N VAL A 14 5.62 -2.81 19.68
CA VAL A 14 4.97 -1.97 18.66
C VAL A 14 5.44 -0.51 18.77
N ARG A 15 5.53 0.07 19.98
CA ARG A 15 6.13 1.41 20.17
C ARG A 15 7.59 1.47 19.75
N ALA A 16 8.39 0.46 20.08
CA ALA A 16 9.78 0.35 19.65
C ALA A 16 9.91 0.33 18.12
N SER A 17 9.03 -0.38 17.42
CA SER A 17 8.91 -0.34 15.96
C SER A 17 8.61 1.07 15.43
N GLN A 18 7.67 1.81 16.05
CA GLN A 18 7.39 3.19 15.64
C GLN A 18 8.60 4.12 15.85
N ARG A 19 9.27 4.03 17.02
CA ARG A 19 10.49 4.81 17.30
C ARG A 19 11.61 4.51 16.30
N LEU A 20 11.80 3.24 15.91
CA LEU A 20 12.81 2.81 14.93
C LEU A 20 12.54 3.38 13.52
N ARG A 21 11.27 3.59 13.17
CA ARG A 21 10.80 4.22 11.94
C ARG A 21 10.86 5.76 11.95
N GLY A 22 11.11 6.37 13.11
CA GLY A 22 10.92 7.82 13.32
C GLY A 22 9.45 8.26 13.32
N GLU A 23 8.51 7.31 13.46
CA GLU A 23 7.07 7.56 13.48
C GLU A 23 6.55 7.83 14.91
N SER A 24 5.37 8.44 15.04
CA SER A 24 4.77 8.70 16.34
C SER A 24 4.30 7.41 17.02
N GLU A 25 4.67 7.22 18.29
CA GLU A 25 4.17 6.13 19.13
C GLU A 25 2.67 6.27 19.46
N SER A 26 2.12 7.47 19.35
CA SER A 26 0.72 7.75 19.75
C SER A 26 -0.33 6.97 18.95
N VAL A 27 0.00 6.46 17.76
CA VAL A 27 -0.87 5.58 16.97
C VAL A 27 -1.10 4.22 17.67
N VAL A 28 -0.13 3.76 18.47
CA VAL A 28 -0.22 2.52 19.25
C VAL A 28 -1.23 2.69 20.38
N ASP A 29 -1.18 3.82 21.09
CA ASP A 29 -2.10 4.14 22.18
C ASP A 29 -3.52 4.43 21.65
N GLN A 30 -3.65 5.08 20.49
CA GLN A 30 -4.93 5.24 19.79
C GLN A 30 -5.56 3.88 19.42
N LEU A 31 -4.76 2.94 18.92
CA LEU A 31 -5.24 1.59 18.57
C LEU A 31 -5.62 0.76 19.80
N LEU A 32 -4.86 0.87 20.90
CA LEU A 32 -5.21 0.25 22.18
C LEU A 32 -6.56 0.75 22.71
N ASN A 33 -6.77 2.07 22.72
CA ASN A 33 -8.02 2.68 23.15
C ASN A 33 -9.20 2.23 22.26
N ALA A 34 -9.03 2.23 20.94
CA ALA A 34 -10.06 1.78 20.00
C ALA A 34 -10.44 0.29 20.18
N ASP A 35 -9.48 -0.57 20.53
CA ASP A 35 -9.78 -1.98 20.87
C ASP A 35 -10.57 -2.10 22.17
N GLU A 36 -10.23 -1.34 23.21
CA GLU A 36 -10.98 -1.33 24.47
C GLU A 36 -12.40 -0.79 24.30
N GLU A 37 -12.57 0.32 23.59
CA GLU A 37 -13.89 0.89 23.24
C GLU A 37 -14.74 -0.16 22.48
N ARG A 38 -14.18 -0.76 21.43
CA ARG A 38 -14.85 -1.80 20.63
C ARG A 38 -15.22 -3.02 21.46
N ARG A 39 -14.33 -3.52 22.32
CA ARG A 39 -14.62 -4.63 23.24
C ARG A 39 -15.69 -4.26 24.27
N THR A 40 -15.76 -3.01 24.71
CA THR A 40 -16.77 -2.53 25.67
C THR A 40 -18.14 -2.36 25.02
N ALA A 41 -18.19 -1.75 23.84
CA ALA A 41 -19.41 -1.62 23.04
C ALA A 41 -19.99 -3.00 22.67
N MET A 42 -19.14 -3.94 22.23
CA MET A 42 -19.58 -5.30 21.88
C MET A 42 -20.15 -6.04 23.11
N ARG A 43 -19.47 -6.01 24.27
CA ARG A 43 -19.99 -6.61 25.52
C ARG A 43 -21.34 -6.02 25.94
N SER A 44 -21.52 -4.71 25.78
CA SER A 44 -22.79 -4.02 26.07
C SER A 44 -23.91 -4.50 25.15
N PHE A 45 -23.65 -4.53 23.83
CA PHE A 45 -24.59 -5.05 22.82
C PHE A 45 -24.97 -6.51 23.07
N GLU A 46 -24.00 -7.40 23.33
CA GLU A 46 -24.26 -8.81 23.63
C GLU A 46 -25.09 -8.99 24.91
N SER A 47 -24.82 -8.20 25.96
CA SER A 47 -25.58 -8.23 27.21
C SER A 47 -27.04 -7.81 27.01
N LEU A 48 -27.29 -6.66 26.38
CA LEU A 48 -28.64 -6.15 26.10
C LEU A 48 -29.42 -7.10 25.18
N ARG A 49 -28.74 -7.70 24.19
CA ARG A 49 -29.31 -8.69 23.27
C ARG A 49 -29.64 -10.01 23.98
N ALA A 50 -28.86 -10.40 24.99
CA ALA A 50 -29.16 -11.54 25.85
C ALA A 50 -30.37 -11.27 26.75
N GLU A 51 -30.45 -10.09 27.38
CA GLU A 51 -31.62 -9.65 28.16
C GLU A 51 -32.89 -9.63 27.28
N GLN A 52 -32.82 -9.08 26.06
CA GLN A 52 -33.93 -9.05 25.11
C GLN A 52 -34.43 -10.46 24.76
N LYS A 53 -33.52 -11.42 24.61
CA LYS A 53 -33.83 -12.84 24.38
C LYS A 53 -34.44 -13.54 25.60
N VAL A 54 -34.22 -13.02 26.81
CA VAL A 54 -34.87 -13.49 28.05
C VAL A 54 -36.26 -12.87 28.20
N LEU A 55 -36.39 -11.54 28.08
CA LEU A 55 -37.70 -10.86 28.14
C LEU A 55 -38.65 -11.38 27.06
N GLY A 56 -38.17 -11.62 25.84
CA GLY A 56 -38.98 -12.19 24.75
C GLY A 56 -39.55 -13.58 25.06
N LYS A 57 -38.91 -14.38 25.93
CA LYS A 57 -39.46 -15.64 26.44
C LYS A 57 -40.49 -15.42 27.55
N GLN A 58 -40.29 -14.41 28.41
CA GLN A 58 -41.26 -14.08 29.47
C GLN A 58 -42.55 -13.51 28.87
N VAL A 59 -42.46 -12.64 27.85
CA VAL A 59 -43.60 -12.09 27.09
C VAL A 59 -44.49 -13.18 26.45
N SER A 60 -43.92 -14.33 26.06
CA SER A 60 -44.70 -15.43 25.49
C SER A 60 -45.41 -16.30 26.53
N GLN A 61 -45.00 -16.21 27.81
CA GLN A 61 -45.58 -16.96 28.93
C GLN A 61 -46.58 -16.11 29.75
N ALA A 62 -46.32 -14.80 29.89
CA ALA A 62 -47.14 -13.86 30.66
C ALA A 62 -48.55 -13.63 30.08
N LYS A 63 -49.47 -13.19 30.95
CA LYS A 63 -50.88 -12.91 30.62
C LYS A 63 -51.36 -11.63 31.33
N GLY A 64 -52.45 -11.03 30.83
CA GLY A 64 -53.05 -9.84 31.45
C GLY A 64 -52.08 -8.64 31.49
N GLU A 65 -52.12 -7.89 32.59
CA GLU A 65 -51.36 -6.64 32.79
C GLU A 65 -49.84 -6.87 32.82
N GLU A 66 -49.38 -7.99 33.38
CA GLU A 66 -47.97 -8.41 33.36
C GLU A 66 -47.41 -8.44 31.93
N LYS A 67 -48.20 -8.96 30.98
CA LYS A 67 -47.82 -8.98 29.57
C LYS A 67 -47.71 -7.59 28.96
N ALA A 68 -48.57 -6.65 29.38
CA ALA A 68 -48.49 -5.26 28.91
C ALA A 68 -47.22 -4.56 29.41
N ALA A 69 -46.86 -4.76 30.69
CA ALA A 69 -45.62 -4.24 31.27
C ALA A 69 -44.37 -4.82 30.59
N LEU A 70 -44.32 -6.15 30.40
CA LEU A 70 -43.20 -6.81 29.71
C LEU A 70 -43.09 -6.39 28.23
N LEU A 71 -44.20 -6.13 27.54
CA LEU A 71 -44.20 -5.59 26.18
C LEU A 71 -43.63 -4.16 26.12
N ALA A 72 -43.92 -3.31 27.11
CA ALA A 72 -43.33 -1.98 27.22
C ALA A 72 -41.81 -2.05 27.41
N ARG A 73 -41.33 -2.82 28.42
CA ARG A 73 -39.89 -3.00 28.66
C ARG A 73 -39.16 -3.65 27.48
N THR A 74 -39.80 -4.59 26.78
CA THR A 74 -39.24 -5.20 25.56
C THR A 74 -39.08 -4.18 24.42
N LYS A 75 -39.98 -3.20 24.32
CA LYS A 75 -39.89 -2.13 23.32
C LYS A 75 -38.78 -1.13 23.64
N GLU A 76 -38.61 -0.76 24.91
CA GLU A 76 -37.47 0.05 25.39
C GLU A 76 -36.14 -0.66 25.11
N LEU A 77 -36.01 -1.89 25.58
CA LEU A 77 -34.80 -2.69 25.39
C LEU A 77 -34.50 -2.96 23.91
N SER A 78 -35.51 -3.03 23.04
CA SER A 78 -35.30 -3.10 21.59
C SER A 78 -34.74 -1.81 20.97
N ALA A 79 -34.91 -0.66 21.62
CA ALA A 79 -34.24 0.59 21.24
C ALA A 79 -32.83 0.67 21.82
N GLU A 80 -32.64 0.23 23.07
CA GLU A 80 -31.32 0.10 23.73
C GLU A 80 -30.39 -0.83 22.95
N VAL A 81 -30.86 -2.03 22.56
CA VAL A 81 -30.11 -2.98 21.70
C VAL A 81 -29.73 -2.36 20.37
N LYS A 82 -30.63 -1.63 19.70
CA LYS A 82 -30.34 -0.99 18.40
C LYS A 82 -29.32 0.14 18.53
N ALA A 83 -29.35 0.89 19.64
CA ALA A 83 -28.34 1.91 19.93
C ALA A 83 -26.97 1.28 20.22
N ALA A 84 -26.93 0.19 21.00
CA ALA A 84 -25.70 -0.55 21.28
C ALA A 84 -25.12 -1.24 20.04
N GLU A 85 -25.96 -1.75 19.14
CA GLU A 85 -25.54 -2.28 17.82
C GLU A 85 -24.90 -1.19 16.95
N ALA A 86 -25.50 0.00 16.90
CA ALA A 86 -24.93 1.14 16.18
C ALA A 86 -23.58 1.58 16.78
N ALA A 87 -23.46 1.65 18.10
CA ALA A 87 -22.21 1.99 18.80
C ALA A 87 -21.12 0.92 18.59
N ALA A 88 -21.46 -0.37 18.63
CA ALA A 88 -20.52 -1.45 18.35
C ALA A 88 -20.00 -1.41 16.90
N ASN A 89 -20.87 -1.14 15.93
CA ASN A 89 -20.48 -0.96 14.53
C ASN A 89 -19.59 0.28 14.30
N GLN A 90 -19.86 1.39 15.00
CA GLN A 90 -19.00 2.58 14.97
C GLN A 90 -17.62 2.31 15.57
N ALA A 91 -17.55 1.60 16.71
CA ALA A 91 -16.28 1.23 17.33
C ALA A 91 -15.49 0.21 16.49
N GLU A 92 -16.14 -0.72 15.78
CA GLU A 92 -15.49 -1.59 14.79
C GLU A 92 -14.84 -0.80 13.65
N GLN A 93 -15.53 0.24 13.15
CA GLN A 93 -15.00 1.13 12.11
C GLN A 93 -13.81 1.96 12.62
N ALA A 94 -13.92 2.53 13.82
CA ALA A 94 -12.83 3.26 14.47
C ALA A 94 -11.59 2.37 14.69
N LEU A 95 -11.79 1.15 15.20
CA LEU A 95 -10.76 0.13 15.36
C LEU A 95 -10.08 -0.19 14.01
N ARG A 96 -10.84 -0.41 12.93
CA ARG A 96 -10.24 -0.66 11.60
C ARG A 96 -9.38 0.51 11.13
N GLN A 97 -9.84 1.75 11.27
CA GLN A 97 -9.07 2.93 10.85
C GLN A 97 -7.77 3.07 11.65
N ALA A 98 -7.81 2.88 12.98
CA ALA A 98 -6.60 2.85 13.81
C ALA A 98 -5.66 1.68 13.42
N GLN A 99 -6.21 0.50 13.11
CA GLN A 99 -5.42 -0.70 12.79
C GLN A 99 -4.77 -0.64 11.39
N LEU A 100 -5.33 0.16 10.48
CA LEU A 100 -4.72 0.51 9.19
C LEU A 100 -3.64 1.59 9.33
N ALA A 101 -3.70 2.45 10.35
CA ALA A 101 -2.72 3.49 10.60
C ALA A 101 -1.40 2.99 11.24
N VAL A 102 -1.39 1.79 11.84
CA VAL A 102 -0.18 1.17 12.40
C VAL A 102 0.50 0.28 11.34
N PRO A 103 1.76 0.58 10.95
CA PRO A 103 2.47 -0.21 9.95
C PRO A 103 2.89 -1.58 10.51
N ASN A 104 3.46 -2.43 9.65
CA ASN A 104 3.99 -3.72 10.11
C ASN A 104 5.19 -3.52 11.07
N VAL A 105 5.25 -4.37 12.10
CA VAL A 105 6.35 -4.36 13.09
C VAL A 105 7.68 -4.63 12.37
N VAL A 106 8.69 -3.81 12.65
CA VAL A 106 10.02 -3.93 12.03
C VAL A 106 10.76 -5.19 12.53
N GLU A 107 11.45 -5.88 11.63
CA GLU A 107 12.25 -7.08 11.93
C GLU A 107 13.47 -6.74 12.82
N GLN A 108 13.79 -7.65 13.75
CA GLN A 108 14.93 -7.47 14.65
C GLN A 108 16.25 -7.41 13.87
N GLY A 109 17.03 -6.36 14.08
CA GLY A 109 18.32 -6.14 13.41
C GLY A 109 18.24 -5.32 12.13
N ALA A 110 17.05 -4.90 11.68
CA ALA A 110 16.94 -3.83 10.69
C ALA A 110 17.48 -2.51 11.29
N PRO A 111 18.24 -1.70 10.53
CA PRO A 111 18.66 -0.37 10.98
C PRO A 111 17.45 0.56 11.11
N GLY A 112 17.42 1.35 12.17
CA GLY A 112 16.54 2.52 12.26
C GLY A 112 17.28 3.77 11.80
N GLY A 113 16.52 4.81 11.43
CA GLY A 113 17.06 6.04 10.85
C GLY A 113 16.37 6.43 9.55
N GLY A 114 17.00 7.30 8.78
CA GLY A 114 16.54 7.77 7.47
C GLY A 114 17.20 7.06 6.28
N GLU A 115 17.04 7.64 5.09
CA GLU A 115 17.66 7.14 3.85
C GLU A 115 19.20 7.16 3.89
N ASP A 116 19.79 8.02 4.74
CA ASP A 116 21.24 8.13 4.96
C ASP A 116 21.82 7.03 5.89
N ASP A 117 20.98 6.33 6.66
CA ASP A 117 21.39 5.33 7.67
C ASP A 117 21.43 3.88 7.14
N PHE A 118 21.27 3.68 5.83
CA PHE A 118 21.24 2.36 5.20
C PHE A 118 22.60 1.64 5.22
N VAL A 119 22.61 0.38 5.68
CA VAL A 119 23.81 -0.46 5.77
C VAL A 119 24.03 -1.27 4.49
N VAL A 120 25.16 -1.07 3.82
CA VAL A 120 25.56 -1.86 2.63
C VAL A 120 25.96 -3.27 3.05
N LEU A 121 25.14 -4.27 2.70
CA LEU A 121 25.38 -5.67 3.07
C LEU A 121 26.39 -6.40 2.16
N ARG A 122 26.41 -6.06 0.85
CA ARG A 122 27.30 -6.68 -0.15
C ARG A 122 27.32 -5.90 -1.46
N GLU A 123 28.51 -5.65 -1.99
CA GLU A 123 28.72 -5.26 -3.39
C GLU A 123 29.07 -6.48 -4.26
N VAL A 124 28.70 -6.47 -5.55
CA VAL A 124 28.94 -7.59 -6.48
C VAL A 124 29.38 -7.05 -7.83
N GLY A 125 30.47 -7.61 -8.38
CA GLY A 125 31.10 -7.13 -9.60
C GLY A 125 32.14 -6.03 -9.34
N GLN A 126 32.53 -5.32 -10.40
CA GLN A 126 33.41 -4.16 -10.33
C GLN A 126 32.84 -3.07 -11.23
N LYS A 127 32.91 -1.81 -10.81
CA LYS A 127 32.52 -0.67 -11.65
C LYS A 127 33.53 -0.55 -12.81
N PRO A 128 33.07 -0.48 -14.08
CA PRO A 128 34.00 -0.30 -15.20
C PRO A 128 34.65 1.09 -15.12
N ASP A 129 35.96 1.13 -15.37
CA ASP A 129 36.67 2.38 -15.60
C ASP A 129 36.39 2.86 -17.04
N LEU A 130 35.95 4.12 -17.17
CA LEU A 130 35.49 4.71 -18.42
C LEU A 130 35.88 6.19 -18.44
N ASP A 131 36.67 6.59 -19.42
CA ASP A 131 36.91 8.01 -19.70
C ASP A 131 35.63 8.65 -20.26
N SER A 132 35.27 9.81 -19.71
CA SER A 132 34.22 10.70 -20.21
C SER A 132 32.90 10.00 -20.60
N PRO A 133 32.29 9.19 -19.69
CA PRO A 133 31.11 8.39 -20.01
C PRO A 133 29.88 9.27 -20.24
N ARG A 134 29.23 9.06 -21.39
CA ARG A 134 27.92 9.65 -21.72
C ARG A 134 26.81 9.00 -20.91
N ASP A 135 25.77 9.76 -20.58
CA ASP A 135 24.63 9.23 -19.82
C ASP A 135 23.63 8.43 -20.68
N HIS A 136 22.72 7.73 -20.02
CA HIS A 136 21.72 6.87 -20.66
C HIS A 136 20.73 7.62 -21.58
N LEU A 137 20.53 8.93 -21.39
CA LEU A 137 19.67 9.75 -22.23
C LEU A 137 20.45 10.20 -23.47
N GLU A 138 21.65 10.74 -23.31
CA GLU A 138 22.47 11.18 -24.45
C GLU A 138 22.75 10.01 -25.41
N LEU A 139 23.03 8.82 -24.87
CA LEU A 139 23.13 7.58 -25.65
C LEU A 139 21.79 7.18 -26.28
N GLY A 140 20.68 7.31 -25.54
CA GLY A 140 19.34 6.97 -26.01
C GLY A 140 18.85 7.84 -27.17
N GLU A 141 19.05 9.16 -27.10
CA GLU A 141 18.69 10.11 -28.15
C GLU A 141 19.61 9.96 -29.36
N ALA A 142 20.93 9.83 -29.15
CA ALA A 142 21.90 9.65 -30.24
C ALA A 142 21.70 8.33 -31.03
N LEU A 143 21.08 7.31 -30.43
CA LEU A 143 20.72 6.04 -31.08
C LEU A 143 19.30 6.04 -31.68
N GLY A 144 18.53 7.12 -31.54
CA GLY A 144 17.11 7.14 -31.89
C GLY A 144 16.27 6.12 -31.09
N ALA A 145 16.74 5.78 -29.89
CA ALA A 145 16.17 4.77 -29.00
C ALA A 145 15.19 5.35 -27.97
N ILE A 146 15.38 6.62 -27.59
CA ILE A 146 14.52 7.39 -26.68
C ILE A 146 14.10 8.69 -27.39
N ASP A 147 12.82 9.05 -27.30
CA ASP A 147 12.29 10.33 -27.77
C ASP A 147 11.55 11.03 -26.62
N MET A 148 12.28 11.95 -25.97
CA MET A 148 11.79 12.77 -24.86
C MET A 148 10.83 13.88 -25.31
N GLU A 149 11.11 14.53 -26.44
CA GLU A 149 10.32 15.68 -26.91
C GLU A 149 8.88 15.25 -27.24
N ARG A 150 8.71 14.15 -27.97
CA ARG A 150 7.37 13.66 -28.33
C ARG A 150 6.65 13.07 -27.13
N GLY A 151 7.34 12.40 -26.21
CA GLY A 151 6.73 11.94 -24.95
C GLY A 151 6.21 13.10 -24.11
N ALA A 152 7.03 14.14 -23.93
CA ALA A 152 6.64 15.36 -23.22
C ALA A 152 5.49 16.11 -23.91
N LYS A 153 5.45 16.11 -25.24
CA LYS A 153 4.39 16.72 -26.06
C LYS A 153 3.05 15.99 -25.98
N VAL A 154 3.06 14.66 -25.81
CA VAL A 154 1.83 13.84 -25.77
C VAL A 154 1.25 13.70 -24.36
N SER A 155 2.11 13.43 -23.36
CA SER A 155 1.66 13.09 -21.99
C SER A 155 2.20 14.03 -20.90
N GLY A 156 3.00 15.04 -21.26
CA GLY A 156 3.61 15.97 -20.32
C GLY A 156 4.92 15.48 -19.70
N SER A 157 5.42 16.20 -18.70
CA SER A 157 6.72 15.91 -18.07
C SER A 157 6.77 14.51 -17.45
N ARG A 158 7.92 13.83 -17.58
CA ARG A 158 8.20 12.45 -17.12
C ARG A 158 7.65 11.32 -18.02
N PHE A 159 7.26 11.63 -19.25
CA PHE A 159 6.94 10.64 -20.29
C PHE A 159 7.91 10.72 -21.47
N TYR A 160 8.16 9.57 -22.10
CA TYR A 160 9.05 9.39 -23.25
C TYR A 160 8.48 8.30 -24.17
N PHE A 161 8.86 8.30 -25.44
CA PHE A 161 8.71 7.10 -26.28
C PHE A 161 10.02 6.32 -26.30
N LEU A 162 9.93 5.00 -26.38
CA LEU A 162 11.03 4.16 -26.85
C LEU A 162 10.78 3.79 -28.31
N THR A 163 11.84 3.84 -29.12
CA THR A 163 11.76 3.70 -30.57
C THR A 163 12.86 2.78 -31.09
N GLY A 164 12.61 2.10 -32.21
CA GLY A 164 13.59 1.23 -32.87
C GLY A 164 14.28 0.25 -31.91
N VAL A 165 15.60 0.38 -31.78
CA VAL A 165 16.43 -0.46 -30.90
C VAL A 165 16.06 -0.34 -29.42
N GLY A 166 15.56 0.81 -28.95
CA GLY A 166 15.17 1.02 -27.56
C GLY A 166 13.94 0.19 -27.16
N ALA A 167 12.92 0.17 -28.03
CA ALA A 167 11.71 -0.62 -27.82
C ALA A 167 12.00 -2.13 -27.89
N LEU A 168 12.85 -2.55 -28.84
CA LEU A 168 13.28 -3.95 -28.95
C LEU A 168 14.11 -4.40 -27.74
N LEU A 169 14.97 -3.54 -27.21
CA LEU A 169 15.75 -3.83 -26.00
C LEU A 169 14.86 -3.95 -24.76
N GLU A 170 13.85 -3.10 -24.60
CA GLU A 170 12.89 -3.21 -23.49
C GLU A 170 12.15 -4.55 -23.51
N LEU A 171 11.60 -4.95 -24.67
CA LEU A 171 10.94 -6.25 -24.84
C LEU A 171 11.92 -7.41 -24.58
N GLY A 172 13.16 -7.32 -25.06
CA GLY A 172 14.19 -8.32 -24.81
C GLY A 172 14.53 -8.50 -23.32
N LEU A 173 14.64 -7.40 -22.58
CA LEU A 173 14.90 -7.41 -21.12
C LEU A 173 13.71 -7.99 -20.33
N LEU A 174 12.47 -7.67 -20.72
CA LEU A 174 11.27 -8.24 -20.12
C LEU A 174 11.20 -9.77 -20.36
N GLN A 175 11.47 -10.23 -21.57
CA GLN A 175 11.50 -11.66 -21.90
C GLN A 175 12.62 -12.42 -21.16
N LEU A 176 13.82 -11.82 -21.03
CA LEU A 176 14.92 -12.38 -20.26
C LEU A 176 14.54 -12.56 -18.78
N ALA A 177 13.88 -11.56 -18.19
CA ALA A 177 13.41 -11.63 -16.80
C ALA A 177 12.35 -12.72 -16.58
N ILE A 178 11.42 -12.93 -17.54
CA ILE A 178 10.49 -14.08 -17.49
C ILE A 178 11.27 -15.38 -17.55
N ALA A 179 12.14 -15.56 -18.56
CA ALA A 179 12.84 -16.81 -18.80
C ALA A 179 13.62 -17.27 -17.56
N GLN A 180 14.43 -16.36 -16.99
CA GLN A 180 15.17 -16.62 -15.76
C GLN A 180 14.24 -16.96 -14.58
N ALA A 181 13.10 -16.29 -14.43
CA ALA A 181 12.17 -16.58 -13.34
C ALA A 181 11.45 -17.95 -13.51
N VAL A 182 11.14 -18.34 -14.75
CA VAL A 182 10.60 -19.67 -15.09
C VAL A 182 11.64 -20.77 -14.82
N GLU A 183 12.92 -20.53 -15.10
CA GLU A 183 14.02 -21.44 -14.72
C GLU A 183 14.12 -21.64 -13.20
N TYR A 184 13.82 -20.61 -12.39
CA TYR A 184 13.67 -20.73 -10.94
C TYR A 184 12.33 -21.35 -10.48
N GLY A 185 11.54 -21.93 -11.39
CA GLY A 185 10.31 -22.65 -11.09
C GLY A 185 9.11 -21.75 -10.73
N PHE A 186 9.12 -20.48 -11.14
CA PHE A 186 7.98 -19.59 -10.95
C PHE A 186 6.97 -19.70 -12.10
N THR A 187 5.68 -19.60 -11.80
CA THR A 187 4.61 -19.50 -12.81
C THR A 187 4.55 -18.09 -13.37
N PRO A 188 4.66 -17.85 -14.69
CA PRO A 188 4.57 -16.52 -15.25
C PRO A 188 3.11 -16.03 -15.31
N ALA A 189 2.84 -14.79 -14.90
CA ALA A 189 1.51 -14.19 -14.96
C ALA A 189 1.52 -12.77 -15.54
N ILE A 190 0.46 -12.43 -16.28
CA ILE A 190 0.14 -11.07 -16.73
C ILE A 190 -1.12 -10.62 -15.97
N PRO A 191 -0.99 -9.87 -14.87
CA PRO A 191 -2.13 -9.44 -14.07
C PRO A 191 -2.90 -8.26 -14.69
N PRO A 192 -4.15 -8.02 -14.26
CA PRO A 192 -4.84 -6.77 -14.57
C PRO A 192 -4.11 -5.57 -13.95
N VAL A 193 -4.08 -4.45 -14.68
CA VAL A 193 -3.41 -3.20 -14.26
C VAL A 193 -4.35 -2.18 -13.61
N LEU A 194 -5.66 -2.40 -13.68
CA LEU A 194 -6.68 -1.62 -12.99
C LEU A 194 -7.33 -2.49 -11.91
N LEU A 195 -7.34 -2.00 -10.67
CA LEU A 195 -7.85 -2.72 -9.49
C LEU A 195 -8.92 -1.94 -8.73
N LYS A 196 -9.79 -2.70 -8.05
CA LYS A 196 -10.80 -2.17 -7.14
C LYS A 196 -10.17 -1.67 -5.82
N PRO A 197 -10.87 -0.82 -5.03
CA PRO A 197 -10.33 -0.27 -3.80
C PRO A 197 -9.86 -1.33 -2.79
N GLU A 198 -10.61 -2.43 -2.64
CA GLU A 198 -10.35 -3.46 -1.62
C GLU A 198 -9.04 -4.22 -1.89
N SER A 199 -8.68 -4.41 -3.17
CA SER A 199 -7.42 -5.03 -3.58
C SER A 199 -6.21 -4.14 -3.29
N MET A 200 -6.38 -2.82 -3.36
CA MET A 200 -5.34 -1.82 -3.09
C MET A 200 -5.19 -1.53 -1.59
N GLU A 201 -6.29 -1.59 -0.81
CA GLU A 201 -6.25 -1.54 0.65
C GLU A 201 -5.51 -2.75 1.23
N GLY A 202 -5.79 -3.96 0.72
CA GLY A 202 -5.13 -5.20 1.16
C GLY A 202 -3.60 -5.22 0.98
N THR A 203 -3.05 -4.33 0.16
CA THR A 203 -1.60 -4.15 -0.05
C THR A 203 -1.04 -2.84 0.51
N GLY A 204 -1.84 -2.04 1.23
CA GLY A 204 -1.37 -0.83 1.90
C GLY A 204 -1.07 0.38 1.00
N PHE A 205 -1.40 0.31 -0.29
CA PHE A 205 -1.25 1.45 -1.21
C PHE A 205 -2.35 2.51 -1.01
N LEU A 206 -3.51 2.14 -0.45
CA LEU A 206 -4.50 3.10 0.03
C LEU A 206 -4.20 3.49 1.48
N GLY A 207 -4.33 4.78 1.80
CA GLY A 207 -3.80 5.39 3.01
C GLY A 207 -2.76 6.45 2.65
N ALA A 208 -1.58 6.41 3.28
CA ALA A 208 -0.50 7.39 3.07
C ALA A 208 -0.11 7.58 1.59
N HIS A 209 -0.05 6.48 0.82
CA HIS A 209 0.39 6.48 -0.57
C HIS A 209 -0.73 6.77 -1.59
N ALA A 210 -1.97 7.03 -1.16
CA ALA A 210 -3.10 7.25 -2.07
C ALA A 210 -2.91 8.44 -3.04
N SER A 211 -2.03 9.40 -2.71
CA SER A 211 -1.66 10.53 -3.59
C SER A 211 -0.61 10.21 -4.66
N GLU A 212 -0.08 8.98 -4.65
CA GLU A 212 0.92 8.46 -5.58
C GLU A 212 0.32 7.49 -6.61
N VAL A 213 -1.01 7.28 -6.57
CA VAL A 213 -1.73 6.32 -7.40
C VAL A 213 -2.74 7.06 -8.29
N TYR A 214 -2.81 6.70 -9.58
CA TYR A 214 -3.87 7.20 -10.47
C TYR A 214 -5.19 6.49 -10.21
N ARG A 215 -6.26 7.26 -9.96
CA ARG A 215 -7.64 6.77 -9.83
C ARG A 215 -8.48 7.20 -11.03
N LEU A 216 -9.29 6.29 -11.54
CA LEU A 216 -10.34 6.51 -12.53
C LEU A 216 -11.66 6.69 -11.77
N GLU A 217 -12.04 7.94 -11.51
CA GLU A 217 -13.18 8.26 -10.63
C GLU A 217 -14.54 7.78 -11.18
N ALA A 218 -14.67 7.57 -12.49
CA ALA A 218 -15.90 7.12 -13.13
C ALA A 218 -16.21 5.63 -12.88
N ASP A 219 -15.17 4.80 -12.73
CA ASP A 219 -15.26 3.34 -12.59
C ASP A 219 -14.88 2.86 -11.17
N ASP A 220 -14.40 3.78 -10.33
CA ASP A 220 -13.69 3.57 -9.06
C ASP A 220 -12.56 2.52 -9.12
N LEU A 221 -11.69 2.68 -10.12
CA LEU A 221 -10.52 1.81 -10.33
C LEU A 221 -9.21 2.56 -10.15
N PHE A 222 -8.19 1.85 -9.65
CA PHE A 222 -6.84 2.38 -9.44
C PHE A 222 -5.84 1.71 -10.39
N LEU A 223 -5.01 2.51 -11.05
CA LEU A 223 -3.91 2.03 -11.90
C LEU A 223 -2.72 1.62 -11.03
N VAL A 224 -2.26 0.38 -11.15
CA VAL A 224 -1.23 -0.17 -10.27
C VAL A 224 0.17 0.32 -10.63
N GLY A 225 0.92 0.81 -9.63
CA GLY A 225 2.35 1.13 -9.77
C GLY A 225 3.25 -0.12 -9.80
N THR A 226 2.73 -1.27 -9.38
CA THR A 226 3.46 -2.54 -9.31
C THR A 226 2.51 -3.72 -9.53
N SER A 227 2.99 -4.79 -10.16
CA SER A 227 2.28 -6.07 -10.27
C SER A 227 2.32 -6.89 -8.95
N GLU A 228 2.65 -6.26 -7.82
CA GLU A 228 2.44 -6.80 -6.48
C GLU A 228 0.99 -6.73 -6.02
N ALA A 229 0.35 -5.56 -6.10
CA ALA A 229 -1.06 -5.37 -5.72
C ALA A 229 -2.00 -6.43 -6.31
N PRO A 230 -1.98 -6.73 -7.64
CA PRO A 230 -2.88 -7.73 -8.21
C PRO A 230 -2.51 -9.17 -7.87
N LEU A 231 -1.24 -9.48 -7.57
CA LEU A 231 -0.83 -10.84 -7.20
C LEU A 231 -1.04 -11.15 -5.72
N ALA A 232 -0.88 -10.17 -4.83
CA ALA A 232 -1.26 -10.31 -3.43
C ALA A 232 -2.78 -10.46 -3.28
N ALA A 233 -3.56 -9.74 -4.10
CA ALA A 233 -5.01 -9.88 -4.16
C ALA A 233 -5.51 -11.16 -4.88
N TYR A 234 -4.63 -11.92 -5.55
CA TYR A 234 -5.02 -13.06 -6.41
C TYR A 234 -5.72 -14.19 -5.63
N HIS A 235 -5.28 -14.45 -4.40
CA HIS A 235 -5.88 -15.44 -3.48
C HIS A 235 -6.77 -14.80 -2.40
N SER A 236 -7.29 -13.59 -2.65
CA SER A 236 -8.08 -12.86 -1.64
C SER A 236 -9.43 -13.53 -1.38
N GLY A 237 -9.66 -13.90 -0.11
CA GLY A 237 -10.87 -14.64 0.32
C GLY A 237 -10.79 -16.16 0.14
N GLU A 238 -9.65 -16.69 -0.32
CA GLU A 238 -9.44 -18.13 -0.48
C GLU A 238 -8.83 -18.78 0.79
N ILE A 239 -9.15 -20.05 1.02
CA ILE A 239 -8.42 -20.91 1.97
C ILE A 239 -7.50 -21.79 1.13
N LEU A 240 -6.19 -21.58 1.26
CA LEU A 240 -5.19 -22.31 0.47
C LEU A 240 -4.95 -23.70 1.03
N ASP A 241 -5.13 -24.72 0.20
CA ASP A 241 -4.63 -26.06 0.45
C ASP A 241 -3.09 -26.06 0.34
N LEU A 242 -2.44 -26.64 1.35
CA LEU A 242 -0.99 -26.72 1.50
C LEU A 242 -0.43 -28.11 1.16
N ASP A 243 -1.28 -29.13 1.12
CA ASP A 243 -0.90 -30.53 0.85
C ASP A 243 -1.09 -30.92 -0.64
N GLY A 244 -1.74 -30.07 -1.43
CA GLY A 244 -1.87 -30.20 -2.88
C GLY A 244 -0.51 -30.13 -3.63
N PRO A 245 -0.48 -30.39 -4.96
CA PRO A 245 0.75 -30.65 -5.73
C PRO A 245 1.75 -29.48 -5.89
N GLY A 246 1.53 -28.35 -5.23
CA GLY A 246 2.55 -27.30 -5.01
C GLY A 246 3.36 -27.47 -3.71
N GLY A 247 2.87 -28.28 -2.77
CA GLY A 247 3.52 -28.59 -1.50
C GLY A 247 4.73 -29.50 -1.65
N THR A 248 5.82 -29.15 -0.96
CA THR A 248 6.99 -30.01 -0.67
C THR A 248 7.56 -30.85 -1.83
N ARG A 249 8.36 -30.24 -2.71
CA ARG A 249 9.33 -30.98 -3.56
C ARG A 249 10.76 -31.05 -3.01
N ASP A 250 11.09 -30.19 -2.04
CA ASP A 250 12.26 -30.36 -1.16
C ASP A 250 11.81 -31.06 0.13
N GLY A 251 12.55 -32.06 0.59
CA GLY A 251 12.27 -32.85 1.80
C GLY A 251 12.48 -32.09 3.13
N ARG A 252 11.71 -31.02 3.36
CA ARG A 252 11.67 -30.24 4.60
C ARG A 252 10.33 -30.52 5.32
N PRO A 253 10.23 -30.35 6.66
CA PRO A 253 8.98 -30.60 7.39
C PRO A 253 7.81 -29.75 6.87
N ALA A 254 6.60 -30.30 6.95
CA ALA A 254 5.38 -29.78 6.32
C ALA A 254 4.92 -28.38 6.79
N SER A 255 5.54 -27.81 7.82
CA SER A 255 5.26 -26.45 8.34
C SER A 255 5.69 -25.31 7.39
N ALA A 256 6.00 -25.60 6.13
CA ALA A 256 6.56 -24.65 5.16
C ALA A 256 6.14 -24.95 3.70
N ALA A 257 4.96 -25.51 3.49
CA ALA A 257 4.31 -25.48 2.17
C ALA A 257 4.20 -24.01 1.72
N ARG A 258 4.84 -23.68 0.60
CA ARG A 258 4.77 -22.34 0.00
C ARG A 258 3.78 -22.39 -1.16
N PRO A 259 2.81 -21.46 -1.26
CA PRO A 259 1.99 -21.36 -2.46
C PRO A 259 2.87 -21.14 -3.70
N ALA A 260 2.33 -21.49 -4.87
CA ALA A 260 3.05 -21.41 -6.14
C ALA A 260 3.66 -20.02 -6.33
N ARG A 261 4.96 -19.96 -6.58
CA ARG A 261 5.66 -18.68 -6.71
C ARG A 261 5.34 -18.07 -8.07
N THR A 262 4.65 -16.93 -8.10
CA THR A 262 4.27 -16.27 -9.35
C THR A 262 5.32 -15.26 -9.79
N ALA A 263 5.83 -15.41 -11.01
CA ALA A 263 6.75 -14.48 -11.66
C ALA A 263 6.01 -13.42 -12.47
N ARG A 264 6.69 -12.28 -12.65
CA ARG A 264 6.10 -11.03 -13.15
C ARG A 264 6.89 -10.48 -14.32
N THR A 265 6.18 -10.05 -15.35
CA THR A 265 6.59 -8.85 -16.11
C THR A 265 5.95 -7.62 -15.52
N CYS A 266 6.71 -6.54 -15.42
CA CYS A 266 6.19 -5.20 -15.22
C CYS A 266 5.68 -4.59 -16.54
N ALA A 267 4.85 -5.34 -17.27
CA ALA A 267 4.24 -4.93 -18.53
C ALA A 267 3.11 -3.92 -18.26
N GLY A 268 3.47 -2.66 -17.95
CA GLY A 268 2.53 -1.56 -17.74
C GLY A 268 2.78 -0.68 -16.51
N SER A 269 3.79 -0.95 -15.68
CA SER A 269 4.08 -0.08 -14.51
C SER A 269 4.76 1.23 -14.92
N CYS A 270 4.21 2.38 -14.52
CA CYS A 270 4.89 3.67 -14.63
C CYS A 270 6.14 3.70 -13.70
N GLY A 271 7.36 3.73 -14.26
CA GLY A 271 8.62 3.47 -13.53
C GLY A 271 9.21 4.58 -12.63
N CYS A 272 10.23 4.24 -11.80
CA CYS A 272 10.96 5.07 -10.81
C CYS A 272 12.51 5.02 -11.06
N THR A 273 13.44 5.89 -10.62
CA THR A 273 13.45 7.05 -9.68
C THR A 273 14.55 8.14 -10.01
N SER A 274 14.36 9.05 -11.00
CA SER A 274 15.36 10.03 -11.60
C SER A 274 16.68 9.46 -12.21
N SER A 275 17.24 9.97 -13.32
CA SER A 275 17.06 11.27 -14.00
C SER A 275 16.19 11.33 -15.27
N THR A 276 16.07 10.25 -16.07
CA THR A 276 15.22 10.29 -17.28
C THR A 276 14.37 9.04 -17.54
N ARG A 277 14.95 7.83 -17.60
CA ARG A 277 14.17 6.57 -17.64
C ARG A 277 13.49 6.22 -16.29
N TRP A 278 13.48 7.17 -15.38
CA TRP A 278 13.45 6.95 -13.95
C TRP A 278 12.52 8.02 -13.32
N ARG A 279 11.46 7.62 -12.62
CA ARG A 279 10.35 8.46 -12.10
C ARG A 279 9.47 9.07 -13.20
N CYS A 280 8.89 8.18 -14.00
CA CYS A 280 7.59 8.39 -14.62
C CYS A 280 6.50 8.67 -13.56
N SER A 281 5.30 8.98 -14.03
CA SER A 281 4.19 9.49 -13.24
C SER A 281 3.67 8.54 -12.15
N ALA A 282 3.78 8.97 -10.89
CA ALA A 282 3.04 8.46 -9.73
C ALA A 282 2.45 9.66 -8.95
N SER A 283 3.32 10.58 -8.53
CA SER A 283 2.93 11.82 -7.82
C SER A 283 2.23 12.84 -8.73
N ALA A 284 0.89 12.98 -8.62
CA ALA A 284 0.10 14.01 -9.32
C ALA A 284 -0.38 15.16 -8.39
N GLY A 285 0.27 15.35 -7.23
CA GLY A 285 -0.09 16.39 -6.27
C GLY A 285 0.08 17.83 -6.80
N PRO A 286 -0.78 18.78 -6.37
CA PRO A 286 -0.74 20.17 -6.85
C PRO A 286 0.54 20.89 -6.39
N LYS A 287 1.30 21.45 -7.34
CA LYS A 287 2.46 22.30 -7.05
C LYS A 287 2.04 23.54 -6.28
N ARG A 288 2.18 23.53 -4.95
CA ARG A 288 2.17 24.74 -4.13
C ARG A 288 3.22 25.69 -4.71
N ARG A 289 2.79 26.88 -5.17
CA ARG A 289 3.70 27.92 -5.66
C ARG A 289 4.43 28.53 -4.47
N THR A 290 5.51 27.90 -4.03
CA THR A 290 6.52 28.56 -3.20
C THR A 290 7.12 29.70 -4.02
N THR A 291 6.75 30.93 -3.68
CA THR A 291 7.32 32.14 -4.27
C THR A 291 8.83 32.14 -4.07
N SER A 292 9.58 32.18 -5.17
CA SER A 292 11.04 32.12 -5.13
C SER A 292 11.63 33.39 -4.51
N THR A 293 11.94 33.35 -3.23
CA THR A 293 12.89 34.28 -2.60
C THR A 293 14.28 33.98 -3.16
N CYS A 294 15.00 35.02 -3.60
CA CYS A 294 16.29 34.87 -4.26
C CYS A 294 17.39 34.47 -3.25
N GLY A 295 17.80 33.20 -3.28
CA GLY A 295 19.01 32.72 -2.59
C GLY A 295 20.20 32.69 -3.55
N CYS A 296 21.21 33.52 -3.32
CA CYS A 296 22.46 33.48 -4.07
C CYS A 296 23.39 32.39 -3.51
N TRP A 297 23.89 31.49 -4.38
CA TRP A 297 25.05 30.66 -4.04
C TRP A 297 26.36 31.45 -4.27
N PRO A 298 27.37 31.33 -3.39
CA PRO A 298 28.60 32.10 -3.49
C PRO A 298 29.53 31.58 -4.58
N GLY A 299 30.15 32.48 -5.35
CA GLY A 299 31.39 32.15 -6.06
C GLY A 299 31.36 32.01 -7.59
N ARG A 300 30.75 32.95 -8.32
CA ARG A 300 31.26 33.41 -9.65
C ARG A 300 30.72 34.79 -10.00
N ARG A 301 31.59 35.70 -10.47
CA ARG A 301 31.24 37.11 -10.77
C ARG A 301 30.91 37.30 -12.26
N ARG A 302 29.66 37.65 -12.57
CA ARG A 302 29.21 38.59 -13.65
C ARG A 302 27.69 38.49 -13.82
N CYS A 303 26.96 39.54 -13.47
CA CYS A 303 25.55 39.68 -13.80
C CYS A 303 25.37 40.31 -15.19
N TRP A 304 24.40 39.88 -15.97
CA TRP A 304 23.89 40.58 -17.16
C TRP A 304 22.36 40.75 -17.06
N PRO A 305 21.78 41.83 -17.60
CA PRO A 305 20.44 42.29 -17.20
C PRO A 305 19.28 41.62 -17.96
N ARG A 306 18.11 41.56 -17.29
CA ARG A 306 16.83 41.18 -17.92
C ARG A 306 16.40 42.24 -18.95
N SER A 307 16.44 41.92 -20.24
CA SER A 307 15.75 42.73 -21.26
C SER A 307 15.38 41.94 -22.53
N ARG A 308 14.18 41.31 -22.50
CA ARG A 308 13.24 41.12 -23.64
C ARG A 308 12.12 40.15 -23.26
N CYS A 309 11.09 40.65 -22.59
CA CYS A 309 9.77 40.05 -22.72
C CYS A 309 9.17 40.53 -24.05
N ARG A 310 8.89 39.62 -24.99
CA ARG A 310 7.88 39.85 -26.05
C ARG A 310 7.45 38.52 -26.66
N THR A 311 6.13 38.35 -26.66
CA THR A 311 5.29 37.49 -27.50
C THR A 311 5.97 36.85 -28.72
N GLY A 312 5.91 35.52 -28.75
CA GLY A 312 6.10 34.63 -29.89
C GLY A 312 5.46 33.30 -29.53
#